data_AF-A0A8S0H8Y8-F1
#
_entry.id   AF-A0A8S0H8Y8-F1
#
_cell.length_a   1.000
_cell.length_b   1.000
_cell.length_c   1.000
_cell.angle_alpha   90.00
_cell.angle_beta   90.00
_cell.angle_gamma   90.00
#
_symmetry.space_group_name_H-M   'P 1'
#
loop_
_entity.id
_entity.type
_entity.pdbx_description
1 polymer ?
#
loop_
_entity_poly.entity_id
_entity_poly.type
_entity_poly.pdbx_seq_one_letter_code
_entity_poly.pdbx_strand_id
1 'polypeptide(L)'
;MSAGTWAKQGGGFYSFDKGHMLLWTRWSNPEDRPLYERRDELARDFGQARADWMIENSRNLCLYPNLYLMDQFSSQIRIARPIAVDRTEITIYCIAPKGESDEARARRIRQYEDFFNVSGMATPDDLEEFRSCQLGYQGSTTAWNDMSRGAEHWVQGADDAAKEIDLQPILSGVRTEDEGLFVMQHKYWQQTLLAALEREASGRIDVEAVQ
;
A
#
# COMPACT_ATOMS: atom_id res chain seq x y z
N MET A 1 -18.29 8.77 11.49
CA MET A 1 -17.29 7.96 12.21
C MET A 1 -16.20 8.87 12.76
N SER A 2 -15.68 8.63 13.97
CA SER A 2 -14.60 9.41 14.58
C SER A 2 -13.25 8.80 14.20
N ALA A 3 -12.29 9.63 13.75
CA ALA A 3 -10.94 9.22 13.38
C ALA A 3 -10.14 8.59 14.55
N GLY A 4 -10.59 8.79 15.80
CA GLY A 4 -9.89 8.32 17.00
C GLY A 4 -10.03 6.82 17.29
N THR A 5 -10.91 6.09 16.60
CA THR A 5 -11.08 4.64 16.78
C THR A 5 -10.21 3.80 15.84
N TRP A 6 -9.56 4.41 14.85
CA TRP A 6 -8.80 3.73 13.80
C TRP A 6 -7.59 2.96 14.35
N ALA A 7 -6.93 3.48 15.39
CA ALA A 7 -5.73 2.88 15.98
C ALA A 7 -6.01 1.76 17.02
N LYS A 8 -7.26 1.54 17.43
CA LYS A 8 -7.63 0.56 18.48
C LYS A 8 -8.15 -0.77 17.92
N GLN A 9 -8.37 -0.85 16.62
CA GLN A 9 -8.87 -2.03 15.93
C GLN A 9 -7.68 -2.59 15.16
N GLY A 10 -7.30 -3.84 15.45
CA GLY A 10 -6.05 -4.45 15.00
C GLY A 10 -5.70 -4.14 13.55
N GLY A 11 -4.42 -3.99 13.28
CA GLY A 11 -3.90 -3.60 11.98
C GLY A 11 -2.39 -3.73 11.98
N GLY A 12 -1.77 -3.39 10.87
CA GLY A 12 -0.34 -3.57 10.72
C GLY A 12 0.10 -3.36 9.30
N PHE A 13 1.34 -3.78 9.06
CA PHE A 13 1.88 -3.84 7.72
C PHE A 13 2.55 -5.18 7.46
N TYR A 14 2.65 -5.50 6.18
CA TYR A 14 3.43 -6.61 5.67
C TYR A 14 4.35 -6.10 4.57
N SER A 15 5.63 -6.46 4.63
CA SER A 15 6.58 -6.33 3.53
C SER A 15 6.79 -7.67 2.88
N PHE A 16 6.91 -7.68 1.56
CA PHE A 16 7.24 -8.87 0.78
C PHE A 16 8.53 -8.66 0.00
N ASP A 17 8.97 -9.74 -0.66
CA ASP A 17 10.06 -9.67 -1.61
C ASP A 17 9.78 -8.61 -2.70
N LYS A 18 10.85 -8.11 -3.33
CA LYS A 18 10.81 -7.12 -4.42
C LYS A 18 10.15 -5.79 -4.04
N GLY A 19 10.18 -5.47 -2.74
CA GLY A 19 9.71 -4.19 -2.22
C GLY A 19 8.19 -4.03 -2.23
N HIS A 20 7.41 -5.09 -2.47
CA HIS A 20 5.94 -5.01 -2.34
C HIS A 20 5.56 -4.80 -0.87
N MET A 21 4.52 -4.00 -0.64
CA MET A 21 4.11 -3.59 0.70
C MET A 21 2.59 -3.67 0.82
N LEU A 22 2.10 -4.07 1.98
CA LEU A 22 0.68 -4.06 2.30
C LEU A 22 0.48 -3.39 3.65
N LEU A 23 -0.29 -2.30 3.67
CA LEU A 23 -0.82 -1.73 4.91
C LEU A 23 -2.25 -2.24 5.08
N TRP A 24 -2.64 -2.65 6.29
CA TRP A 24 -3.98 -3.18 6.53
C TRP A 24 -4.53 -2.78 7.89
N THR A 25 -5.86 -2.68 7.99
CA THR A 25 -6.56 -2.36 9.24
C THR A 25 -7.89 -3.10 9.32
N ARG A 26 -8.31 -3.51 10.51
CA ARG A 26 -9.67 -4.04 10.73
C ARG A 26 -10.71 -2.92 10.68
N TRP A 27 -11.85 -3.23 10.08
CA TRP A 27 -13.02 -2.36 10.08
C TRP A 27 -13.75 -2.40 11.42
N SER A 28 -14.36 -1.27 11.78
CA SER A 28 -15.35 -1.20 12.86
C SER A 28 -16.71 -1.76 12.46
N ASN A 29 -17.03 -1.70 11.17
CA ASN A 29 -18.35 -1.91 10.58
C ASN A 29 -18.22 -2.63 9.23
N PRO A 30 -17.73 -3.88 9.20
CA PRO A 30 -17.57 -4.64 7.96
C PRO A 30 -18.90 -4.87 7.20
N GLU A 31 -20.03 -4.88 7.89
CA GLU A 31 -21.38 -5.05 7.34
C GLU A 31 -21.81 -3.97 6.34
N ASP A 32 -21.21 -2.78 6.45
CA ASP A 32 -21.49 -1.68 5.54
C ASP A 32 -20.80 -1.86 4.18
N ARG A 33 -19.85 -2.79 4.08
CA ARG A 33 -19.03 -3.00 2.88
C ARG A 33 -19.81 -3.77 1.81
N PRO A 34 -19.70 -3.38 0.54
CA PRO A 34 -20.45 -4.03 -0.55
C PRO A 34 -20.20 -5.54 -0.69
N LEU A 35 -19.05 -6.04 -0.24
CA LEU A 35 -18.71 -7.47 -0.32
C LEU A 35 -19.35 -8.32 0.79
N TYR A 36 -19.92 -7.69 1.82
CA TYR A 36 -20.46 -8.40 2.99
C TYR A 36 -21.61 -9.36 2.63
N GLU A 37 -22.42 -9.01 1.62
CA GLU A 37 -23.51 -9.87 1.13
C GLU A 37 -23.03 -11.25 0.63
N ARG A 38 -21.74 -11.37 0.28
CA ARG A 38 -21.11 -12.60 -0.24
C ARG A 38 -20.28 -13.34 0.82
N ARG A 39 -20.39 -12.99 2.09
CA ARG A 39 -19.57 -13.58 3.17
C ARG A 39 -19.66 -15.11 3.19
N ASP A 40 -20.86 -15.66 3.15
CA ASP A 40 -21.07 -17.11 3.23
C ASP A 40 -20.59 -17.85 1.97
N GLU A 41 -20.63 -17.19 0.81
CA GLU A 41 -20.02 -17.71 -0.42
C GLU A 41 -18.50 -17.77 -0.27
N LEU A 42 -17.88 -16.65 0.12
CA LEU A 42 -16.43 -16.55 0.29
C LEU A 42 -15.90 -17.50 1.38
N ALA A 43 -16.65 -17.68 2.47
CA ALA A 43 -16.28 -18.61 3.54
C ALA A 43 -16.32 -20.07 3.07
N ARG A 44 -17.29 -20.44 2.23
CA ARG A 44 -17.35 -21.78 1.61
C ARG A 44 -16.20 -22.01 0.64
N ASP A 45 -15.87 -21.01 -0.17
CA ASP A 45 -14.89 -21.16 -1.26
C ASP A 45 -13.43 -21.06 -0.77
N PHE A 46 -13.16 -20.21 0.23
CA PHE A 46 -11.80 -19.86 0.67
C PHE A 46 -11.51 -20.19 2.14
N GLY A 47 -12.51 -20.68 2.88
CA GLY A 47 -12.42 -20.90 4.31
C GLY A 47 -12.71 -19.64 5.13
N GLN A 48 -13.11 -19.86 6.39
CA GLN A 48 -13.59 -18.81 7.28
C GLN A 48 -12.56 -17.67 7.49
N ALA A 49 -11.34 -18.02 7.88
CA ALA A 49 -10.29 -17.03 8.16
C ALA A 49 -9.97 -16.14 6.95
N ARG A 50 -9.95 -16.72 5.74
CA ARG A 50 -9.65 -15.97 4.52
C ARG A 50 -10.82 -15.07 4.11
N ALA A 51 -12.05 -15.52 4.29
CA ALA A 51 -13.24 -14.71 4.04
C ALA A 51 -13.32 -13.53 5.01
N ASP A 52 -13.04 -13.76 6.30
CA ASP A 52 -12.98 -12.69 7.30
C ASP A 52 -11.84 -11.72 6.97
N TRP A 53 -10.68 -12.21 6.56
CA TRP A 53 -9.61 -11.35 6.06
C TRP A 53 -10.05 -10.49 4.86
N MET A 54 -10.83 -11.06 3.94
CA MET A 54 -11.30 -10.36 2.75
C MET A 54 -12.32 -9.25 3.03
N ILE A 55 -13.15 -9.42 4.07
CA ILE A 55 -14.34 -8.58 4.31
C ILE A 55 -14.11 -7.63 5.49
N GLU A 56 -13.43 -8.10 6.53
CA GLU A 56 -13.25 -7.36 7.78
C GLU A 56 -12.03 -6.43 7.78
N ASN A 57 -11.23 -6.45 6.71
CA ASN A 57 -10.01 -5.65 6.65
C ASN A 57 -10.00 -4.70 5.45
N SER A 58 -9.47 -3.51 5.70
CA SER A 58 -9.00 -2.58 4.68
C SER A 58 -7.57 -2.94 4.31
N ARG A 59 -7.20 -2.82 3.04
CA ARG A 59 -5.91 -3.17 2.49
C ARG A 59 -5.46 -2.10 1.50
N ASN A 60 -4.21 -1.70 1.63
CA ASN A 60 -3.50 -0.87 0.67
C ASN A 60 -2.24 -1.63 0.25
N LEU A 61 -2.35 -2.40 -0.83
CA LEU A 61 -1.27 -3.18 -1.39
C LEU A 61 -0.55 -2.38 -2.48
N CYS A 62 0.72 -2.09 -2.26
CA CYS A 62 1.64 -1.63 -3.28
C CYS A 62 2.32 -2.83 -3.94
N LEU A 63 1.91 -3.14 -5.16
CA LEU A 63 2.70 -3.89 -6.11
C LEU A 63 3.78 -2.97 -6.67
N TYR A 64 4.87 -2.88 -5.92
CA TYR A 64 6.08 -2.13 -6.28
C TYR A 64 6.49 -2.36 -7.75
N PRO A 65 6.81 -1.30 -8.51
CA PRO A 65 7.13 0.05 -8.03
C PRO A 65 5.95 1.01 -7.88
N ASN A 66 4.84 0.80 -8.56
CA ASN A 66 3.88 1.90 -8.78
C ASN A 66 2.42 1.50 -9.02
N LEU A 67 2.06 0.25 -8.76
CA LEU A 67 0.69 -0.24 -8.87
C LEU A 67 0.12 -0.47 -7.46
N TYR A 68 -1.03 0.13 -7.18
CA TYR A 68 -1.71 -0.01 -5.90
C TYR A 68 -3.06 -0.69 -6.09
N LEU A 69 -3.32 -1.72 -5.29
CA LEU A 69 -4.62 -2.36 -5.14
C LEU A 69 -5.16 -2.00 -3.76
N MET A 70 -6.24 -1.23 -3.74
CA MET A 70 -6.77 -0.65 -2.50
C MET A 70 -8.25 -0.92 -2.40
N ASP A 71 -8.73 -1.18 -1.19
CA ASP A 71 -10.15 -1.50 -0.93
C ASP A 71 -10.69 -0.90 0.36
N GLN A 72 -10.13 0.25 0.77
CA GLN A 72 -10.53 0.95 1.99
C GLN A 72 -12.00 1.43 1.93
N PHE A 73 -12.28 2.58 1.31
CA PHE A 73 -13.66 3.05 1.17
C PHE A 73 -14.38 2.43 -0.02
N SER A 74 -13.65 2.13 -1.08
CA SER A 74 -14.11 1.43 -2.26
C SER A 74 -12.91 0.72 -2.91
N SER A 75 -13.16 -0.14 -3.88
CA SER A 75 -12.12 -0.93 -4.54
C SER A 75 -11.57 -0.18 -5.75
N GLN A 76 -10.25 0.02 -5.77
CA GLN A 76 -9.56 0.72 -6.85
C GLN A 76 -8.23 0.07 -7.24
N ILE A 77 -7.86 0.32 -8.50
CA ILE A 77 -6.50 0.16 -8.99
C ILE A 77 -5.94 1.57 -9.20
N ARG A 78 -4.82 1.90 -8.58
CA ARG A 78 -4.14 3.19 -8.76
C ARG A 78 -2.74 2.96 -9.33
N ILE A 79 -2.41 3.67 -10.40
CA ILE A 79 -1.11 3.59 -11.07
C ILE A 79 -0.43 4.95 -10.95
N ALA A 80 0.77 4.98 -10.39
CA ALA A 80 1.61 6.18 -10.31
C ALA A 80 2.69 6.16 -11.40
N ARG A 81 2.41 6.80 -12.54
CA ARG A 81 3.37 6.84 -13.65
C ARG A 81 4.33 8.02 -13.45
N PRO A 82 5.64 7.79 -13.24
CA PRO A 82 6.61 8.86 -13.20
C PRO A 82 6.76 9.46 -14.61
N ILE A 83 6.66 10.79 -14.72
CA ILE A 83 6.88 11.54 -15.97
C ILE A 83 8.19 12.32 -15.87
N ALA A 84 8.46 12.91 -14.71
CA ALA A 84 9.71 13.57 -14.34
C ALA A 84 9.91 13.44 -12.82
N VAL A 85 11.05 13.92 -12.31
CA VAL A 85 11.36 13.90 -10.87
C VAL A 85 10.38 14.70 -10.01
N ASP A 86 9.65 15.63 -10.61
CA ASP A 86 8.69 16.55 -9.99
C ASP A 86 7.27 16.41 -10.59
N ARG A 87 7.04 15.38 -11.42
CA ARG A 87 5.76 15.20 -12.11
C ARG A 87 5.37 13.72 -12.22
N THR A 88 4.21 13.40 -11.66
CA THR A 88 3.62 12.06 -11.68
C THR A 88 2.20 12.13 -12.25
N GLU A 89 1.90 11.22 -13.17
CA GLU A 89 0.54 11.00 -13.66
C GLU A 89 -0.10 9.89 -12.82
N ILE A 90 -1.27 10.18 -12.22
CA ILE A 90 -2.04 9.21 -11.45
C ILE A 90 -3.24 8.75 -12.27
N THR A 91 -3.30 7.45 -12.56
CA THR A 91 -4.49 6.83 -13.18
C THR A 91 -5.18 5.97 -12.15
N ILE A 92 -6.51 6.13 -12.00
CA ILE A 92 -7.31 5.40 -11.03
C ILE A 92 -8.47 4.71 -11.76
N TYR A 93 -8.66 3.42 -11.48
CA TYR A 93 -9.79 2.64 -11.95
C TYR A 93 -10.63 2.21 -10.75
N CYS A 94 -11.90 2.62 -10.71
CA CYS A 94 -12.87 2.00 -9.82
C CYS A 94 -13.19 0.60 -10.35
N ILE A 95 -12.97 -0.43 -9.52
CA ILE A 95 -13.18 -1.83 -9.89
C ILE A 95 -14.25 -2.46 -9.02
N ALA A 96 -14.87 -3.52 -9.52
CA ALA A 96 -15.86 -4.26 -8.77
C ALA A 96 -15.87 -5.77 -9.10
N PRO A 97 -16.26 -6.63 -8.15
CA PRO A 97 -16.45 -8.06 -8.43
C PRO A 97 -17.50 -8.28 -9.52
N LYS A 98 -17.21 -9.21 -10.43
CA LYS A 98 -18.21 -9.68 -11.39
C LYS A 98 -19.34 -10.37 -10.63
N GLY A 99 -20.58 -10.04 -10.99
CA GLY A 99 -21.78 -10.63 -10.41
C GLY A 99 -22.21 -10.09 -9.04
N GLU A 100 -21.60 -9.01 -8.51
CA GLU A 100 -22.17 -8.32 -7.34
C GLU A 100 -23.57 -7.77 -7.65
N SER A 101 -24.41 -7.61 -6.62
CA SER A 101 -25.76 -7.05 -6.75
C SER A 101 -25.75 -5.60 -7.24
N ASP A 102 -26.87 -5.16 -7.81
CA ASP A 102 -27.02 -3.76 -8.23
C ASP A 102 -26.90 -2.79 -7.04
N GLU A 103 -27.37 -3.21 -5.86
CA GLU A 103 -27.23 -2.42 -4.63
C GLU A 103 -25.77 -2.32 -4.17
N ALA A 104 -25.05 -3.44 -4.13
CA ALA A 104 -23.63 -3.47 -3.79
C ALA A 104 -22.81 -2.60 -4.76
N ARG A 105 -23.10 -2.71 -6.06
CA ARG A 105 -22.46 -1.88 -7.10
C ARG A 105 -22.74 -0.40 -6.91
N ALA A 106 -24.01 -0.02 -6.71
CA ALA A 106 -24.39 1.36 -6.49
C ALA A 106 -23.67 1.94 -5.27
N ARG A 107 -23.64 1.20 -4.16
CA ARG A 107 -22.93 1.60 -2.94
C ARG A 107 -21.44 1.79 -3.18
N ARG A 108 -20.79 0.85 -3.86
CA ARG A 108 -19.36 0.91 -4.19
C ARG A 108 -19.00 2.14 -5.03
N ILE A 109 -19.82 2.44 -6.03
CA ILE A 109 -19.62 3.60 -6.91
C ILE A 109 -19.76 4.90 -6.10
N ARG A 110 -20.81 5.03 -5.27
CA ARG A 110 -20.99 6.24 -4.43
C ARG A 110 -19.85 6.42 -3.43
N GLN A 111 -19.44 5.36 -2.74
CA GLN A 111 -18.29 5.41 -1.84
C GLN A 111 -16.98 5.79 -2.56
N TYR A 112 -16.80 5.32 -3.80
CA TYR A 112 -15.65 5.71 -4.61
C TYR A 112 -15.71 7.20 -5.00
N GLU A 113 -16.87 7.68 -5.43
CA GLU A 113 -17.09 9.08 -5.80
C GLU A 113 -16.85 10.03 -4.61
N ASP A 114 -17.31 9.66 -3.42
CA ASP A 114 -17.18 10.51 -2.23
C ASP A 114 -15.72 10.62 -1.75
N PHE A 115 -14.92 9.56 -1.90
CA PHE A 115 -13.60 9.48 -1.26
C PHE A 115 -12.41 9.50 -2.23
N PHE A 116 -12.43 8.64 -3.26
CA PHE A 116 -11.25 8.33 -4.09
C PHE A 116 -11.21 8.98 -5.46
N ASN A 117 -12.33 9.53 -5.96
CA ASN A 117 -12.29 10.21 -7.24
C ASN A 117 -11.41 11.48 -7.18
N VAL A 118 -11.13 12.09 -8.34
CA VAL A 118 -10.21 13.24 -8.43
C VAL A 118 -10.67 14.44 -7.57
N SER A 119 -11.97 14.59 -7.37
CA SER A 119 -12.61 15.60 -6.52
C SER A 119 -13.07 15.05 -5.16
N GLY A 120 -12.68 13.82 -4.83
CA GLY A 120 -13.13 13.10 -3.65
C GLY A 120 -12.47 13.68 -2.42
N MET A 121 -13.09 13.46 -1.26
CA MET A 121 -12.69 14.11 -0.01
C MET A 121 -11.21 13.92 0.34
N ALA A 122 -10.63 12.74 0.06
CA ALA A 122 -9.25 12.44 0.44
C ALA A 122 -8.20 12.99 -0.53
N THR A 123 -8.55 13.11 -1.82
CA THR A 123 -7.60 13.49 -2.86
C THR A 123 -6.92 14.86 -2.64
N PRO A 124 -7.61 15.95 -2.27
CA PRO A 124 -6.93 17.23 -2.04
C PRO A 124 -5.98 17.20 -0.83
N ASP A 125 -6.34 16.48 0.23
CA ASP A 125 -5.50 16.32 1.43
C ASP A 125 -4.20 15.57 1.07
N ASP A 126 -4.32 14.43 0.39
CA ASP A 126 -3.16 13.65 -0.10
C ASP A 126 -2.27 14.49 -1.05
N LEU A 127 -2.87 15.26 -1.95
CA LEU A 127 -2.12 16.08 -2.91
C LEU A 127 -1.32 17.21 -2.24
N GLU A 128 -1.84 17.80 -1.16
CA GLU A 128 -1.10 18.80 -0.40
C GLU A 128 0.07 18.18 0.37
N GLU A 129 -0.13 17.00 0.98
CA GLU A 129 0.95 16.24 1.61
C GLU A 129 2.07 15.91 0.61
N PHE A 130 1.72 15.38 -0.58
CA PHE A 130 2.72 15.08 -1.61
C PHE A 130 3.46 16.33 -2.10
N ARG A 131 2.75 17.45 -2.30
CA ARG A 131 3.37 18.72 -2.68
C ARG A 131 4.31 19.21 -1.60
N SER A 132 3.88 19.17 -0.34
CA SER A 132 4.67 19.59 0.81
C SER A 132 5.92 18.74 0.97
N CYS A 133 5.82 17.42 0.83
CA CYS A 133 7.00 16.53 0.80
C CYS A 133 7.96 16.90 -0.34
N GLN A 134 7.47 17.10 -1.56
CA GLN A 134 8.31 17.46 -2.70
C GLN A 134 9.07 18.78 -2.47
N LEU A 135 8.42 19.77 -1.87
CA LEU A 135 9.07 21.04 -1.49
C LEU A 135 10.08 20.83 -0.36
N GLY A 136 9.72 20.08 0.67
CA GLY A 136 10.58 19.78 1.82
C GLY A 136 11.87 19.06 1.40
N TYR A 137 11.79 18.11 0.48
CA TYR A 137 12.94 17.35 -0.02
C TYR A 137 13.90 18.15 -0.91
N GLN A 138 13.56 19.39 -1.29
CA GLN A 138 14.51 20.32 -1.93
C GLN A 138 15.47 20.96 -0.90
N GLY A 139 15.14 20.89 0.40
CA GLY A 139 16.01 21.32 1.47
C GLY A 139 17.24 20.41 1.60
N SER A 140 18.44 21.00 1.69
CA SER A 140 19.71 20.26 1.75
C SER A 140 20.39 20.29 3.12
N THR A 141 19.77 20.92 4.12
CA THR A 141 20.36 21.07 5.47
C THR A 141 20.52 19.74 6.21
N THR A 142 19.62 18.79 5.98
CA THR A 142 19.67 17.44 6.57
C THR A 142 19.84 16.42 5.45
N ALA A 143 20.79 15.49 5.61
CA ALA A 143 21.10 14.49 4.58
C ALA A 143 20.15 13.28 4.57
N TRP A 144 19.35 13.08 5.63
CA TRP A 144 18.63 11.84 5.87
C TRP A 144 17.20 12.09 6.38
N ASN A 145 16.27 11.24 5.94
CA ASN A 145 14.95 11.10 6.55
C ASN A 145 14.99 9.92 7.52
N ASP A 146 14.49 10.10 8.74
CA ASP A 146 14.32 8.99 9.67
C ASP A 146 13.12 8.13 9.27
N MET A 147 13.27 6.82 9.38
CA MET A 147 12.22 5.82 9.12
C MET A 147 12.25 4.74 10.20
N SER A 148 12.49 5.15 11.44
CA SER A 148 12.68 4.23 12.58
C SER A 148 11.40 3.94 13.36
N ARG A 149 10.28 4.61 13.02
CA ARG A 149 9.04 4.46 13.79
C ARG A 149 8.53 3.02 13.73
N GLY A 150 8.42 2.40 14.91
CA GLY A 150 7.96 1.02 15.05
C GLY A 150 9.04 -0.05 14.93
N ALA A 151 10.33 0.32 14.88
CA ALA A 151 11.43 -0.65 14.74
C ALA A 151 11.44 -1.75 15.82
N GLU A 152 11.06 -1.43 17.06
CA GLU A 152 10.97 -2.41 18.15
C GLU A 152 9.75 -3.34 18.04
N HIS A 153 8.78 -3.02 17.18
CA HIS A 153 7.57 -3.79 16.99
C HIS A 153 7.67 -4.83 15.85
N TRP A 154 8.81 -4.88 15.16
CA TRP A 154 8.96 -5.72 13.97
C TRP A 154 8.97 -7.21 14.30
N VAL A 155 8.22 -7.97 13.51
CA VAL A 155 8.23 -9.44 13.50
C VAL A 155 8.87 -9.89 12.21
N GLN A 156 9.97 -10.65 12.30
CA GLN A 156 10.60 -11.26 11.14
C GLN A 156 9.68 -12.37 10.60
N GLY A 157 9.33 -12.29 9.31
CA GLY A 157 8.38 -13.22 8.70
C GLY A 157 6.91 -12.92 9.02
N ALA A 158 6.08 -13.97 8.93
CA ALA A 158 4.64 -13.91 9.22
C ALA A 158 4.36 -13.75 10.73
N ASP A 159 3.51 -12.78 11.07
CA ASP A 159 2.86 -12.72 12.38
C ASP A 159 1.67 -13.71 12.46
N ASP A 160 0.93 -13.70 13.57
CA ASP A 160 -0.16 -14.67 13.77
C ASP A 160 -1.34 -14.43 12.83
N ALA A 161 -1.64 -13.18 12.48
CA ALA A 161 -2.69 -12.85 11.52
C ALA A 161 -2.32 -13.29 10.10
N ALA A 162 -1.06 -13.10 9.69
CA ALA A 162 -0.54 -13.59 8.42
C ALA A 162 -0.56 -15.13 8.34
N LYS A 163 -0.16 -15.84 9.40
CA LYS A 163 -0.18 -17.31 9.46
C LYS A 163 -1.59 -17.88 9.29
N GLU A 164 -2.60 -17.23 9.86
CA GLU A 164 -3.99 -17.68 9.82
C GLU A 164 -4.52 -17.84 8.39
N ILE A 165 -4.00 -17.04 7.46
CA ILE A 165 -4.40 -17.04 6.04
C ILE A 165 -3.29 -17.49 5.09
N ASP A 166 -2.24 -18.11 5.63
CA ASP A 166 -1.05 -18.58 4.89
C ASP A 166 -0.40 -17.47 4.04
N LEU A 167 -0.24 -16.29 4.64
CA LEU A 167 0.50 -15.19 4.05
C LEU A 167 1.98 -15.26 4.48
N GLN A 168 2.88 -15.05 3.53
CA GLN A 168 4.33 -15.24 3.73
C GLN A 168 5.10 -13.91 3.55
N PRO A 169 4.88 -12.90 4.41
CA PRO A 169 5.68 -11.68 4.38
C PRO A 169 7.10 -11.94 4.89
N ILE A 170 8.05 -11.11 4.47
CA ILE A 170 9.42 -11.14 4.98
C ILE A 170 9.57 -10.32 6.27
N LEU A 171 8.69 -9.34 6.46
CA LEU A 171 8.60 -8.50 7.66
C LEU A 171 7.14 -8.17 7.93
N SER A 172 6.73 -8.28 9.18
CA SER A 172 5.42 -7.83 9.66
C SER A 172 5.58 -6.76 10.73
N GLY A 173 4.63 -5.84 10.81
CA GLY A 173 4.52 -4.88 11.90
C GLY A 173 3.13 -4.92 12.52
N VAL A 174 3.07 -4.77 13.84
CA VAL A 174 1.85 -4.97 14.64
C VAL A 174 0.99 -3.71 14.80
N ARG A 175 1.43 -2.58 14.23
CA ARG A 175 0.69 -1.32 14.22
C ARG A 175 0.68 -0.69 12.85
N THR A 176 -0.44 -0.06 12.52
CA THR A 176 -0.68 0.59 11.23
C THR A 176 0.21 1.82 11.02
N GLU A 177 0.55 2.52 12.10
CA GLU A 177 1.42 3.70 12.06
C GLU A 177 2.91 3.36 11.89
N ASP A 178 3.32 2.10 12.05
CA ASP A 178 4.73 1.71 11.95
C ASP A 178 5.25 1.84 10.50
N GLU A 179 6.53 2.19 10.35
CA GLU A 179 7.14 2.56 9.06
C GLU A 179 7.98 1.45 8.43
N GLY A 180 8.02 0.26 9.04
CA GLY A 180 8.87 -0.84 8.57
C GLY A 180 8.55 -1.29 7.14
N LEU A 181 7.33 -1.07 6.65
CA LEU A 181 6.99 -1.32 5.25
C LEU A 181 7.89 -0.54 4.28
N PHE A 182 8.14 0.74 4.57
CA PHE A 182 8.97 1.61 3.76
C PHE A 182 10.44 1.18 3.80
N VAL A 183 10.92 0.68 4.94
CA VAL A 183 12.32 0.24 5.10
C VAL A 183 12.66 -0.87 4.10
N MET A 184 11.81 -1.90 4.01
CA MET A 184 12.05 -3.03 3.10
C MET A 184 11.91 -2.62 1.63
N GLN A 185 10.99 -1.72 1.31
CA GLN A 185 10.87 -1.18 -0.05
C GLN A 185 12.08 -0.33 -0.45
N HIS A 186 12.57 0.55 0.43
CA HIS A 186 13.77 1.36 0.17
C HIS A 186 15.03 0.49 0.06
N LYS A 187 15.14 -0.57 0.86
CA LYS A 187 16.23 -1.55 0.75
C LYS A 187 16.24 -2.21 -0.63
N TYR A 188 15.08 -2.66 -1.13
CA TYR A 188 14.99 -3.25 -2.46
C TYR A 188 15.31 -2.24 -3.57
N TRP A 189 14.82 -1.00 -3.44
CA TRP A 189 15.15 0.09 -4.36
C TRP A 189 16.66 0.36 -4.41
N GLN A 190 17.32 0.49 -3.24
CA GLN A 190 18.76 0.70 -3.13
C GLN A 190 19.54 -0.44 -3.81
N GLN A 191 19.21 -1.69 -3.50
CA GLN A 191 19.83 -2.86 -4.11
C GLN A 191 19.67 -2.87 -5.64
N THR A 192 18.47 -2.52 -6.13
CA THR A 192 18.17 -2.45 -7.56
C THR A 192 19.01 -1.38 -8.26
N LEU A 193 19.15 -0.19 -7.66
CA LEU A 193 19.98 0.89 -8.20
C LEU A 193 21.46 0.56 -8.21
N LEU A 194 22.00 0.02 -7.10
CA LEU A 194 23.40 -0.38 -7.02
C LEU A 194 23.72 -1.45 -8.07
N ALA A 195 22.87 -2.48 -8.20
CA ALA A 195 23.03 -3.49 -9.24
C ALA A 195 22.94 -2.92 -10.67
N ALA A 196 22.14 -1.88 -10.90
CA ALA A 196 22.10 -1.19 -12.18
C ALA A 196 23.40 -0.43 -12.47
N LEU A 197 23.92 0.30 -11.49
CA LEU A 197 25.20 1.04 -11.61
C LEU A 197 26.37 0.08 -11.88
N GLU A 198 26.43 -1.06 -11.20
CA GLU A 198 27.44 -2.09 -11.44
C GLU A 198 27.37 -2.63 -12.87
N ARG A 199 26.17 -2.94 -13.37
CA ARG A 199 25.97 -3.36 -14.76
C ARG A 199 26.45 -2.31 -15.76
N GLU A 200 26.07 -1.05 -15.55
CA GLU A 200 26.50 0.05 -16.41
C GLU A 200 28.02 0.24 -16.39
N ALA A 201 28.65 0.15 -15.21
CA ALA A 201 30.11 0.24 -15.08
C ALA A 201 30.82 -0.92 -15.81
N SER A 202 30.32 -2.15 -15.65
CA SER A 202 30.90 -3.34 -16.30
C SER A 202 30.79 -3.34 -17.83
N GLY A 203 29.83 -2.59 -18.39
CA GLY A 203 29.67 -2.40 -19.82
C GLY A 203 30.51 -1.27 -20.42
N ARG A 204 31.23 -0.50 -19.60
CA ARG A 204 32.13 0.57 -20.07
C ARG A 204 33.53 -0.02 -20.30
N ILE A 205 34.12 0.27 -21.46
CA ILE A 205 35.55 0.02 -21.70
C ILE A 205 36.32 1.17 -21.07
N ASP A 206 37.21 0.89 -20.12
CA ASP A 206 38.13 1.89 -19.60
C ASP A 206 39.05 2.37 -20.73
N VAL A 207 38.89 3.63 -21.12
CA VAL A 207 39.87 4.31 -21.97
C VAL A 207 40.98 4.83 -21.06
N GLU A 208 42.15 4.22 -21.15
CA GLU A 208 43.36 4.74 -20.48
C GLU A 208 43.57 6.20 -20.89
N ALA A 209 43.81 7.06 -19.90
CA ALA A 209 44.16 8.45 -20.16
C ALA A 209 45.49 8.50 -20.93
N VAL A 210 45.44 9.01 -22.16
CA VAL A 210 46.64 9.27 -22.98
C VAL A 210 47.46 10.34 -22.25
N GLN A 211 48.67 9.96 -21.80
CA GLN A 211 49.66 10.84 -21.19
C GLN A 211 50.22 11.85 -22.18
#